data_AF-A0A6A3D1S1-F1
#
_entry.id   AF-A0A6A3D1S1-F1
#
_cell.length_a   1.000
_cell.length_b   1.000
_cell.length_c   1.000
_cell.angle_alpha   90.00
_cell.angle_beta   90.00
_cell.angle_gamma   90.00
#
_symmetry.space_group_name_H-M   'P 1'
#
loop_
_entity.id
_entity.type
_entity.pdbx_description
1 polymer ?
#
loop_
_entity_poly.entity_id
_entity_poly.type
_entity_poly.pdbx_seq_one_letter_code
_entity_poly.pdbx_strand_id
1 'polypeptide(L)'
;MINAGIMIIDRHGRDNVSLLFPIFENYLNKKASDEEKYDLVREGVVIFTGALAKHLAKDDPKVHVVVEKLLDVLNTPSEAVQRAVSSCLSPLMRSKQDDAAALVSRLLDTVRNMVNAAGQLLDLQEWSRGWVYHL
;
A
#
# COMPACT_ATOMS: atom_id res chain seq x y z
N MET A 1 2.03 -7.10 17.91
CA MET A 1 0.86 -6.19 17.94
C MET A 1 0.00 -6.32 16.69
N ILE A 2 0.55 -6.22 15.47
CA ILE A 2 -0.22 -6.40 14.21
C ILE A 2 -1.02 -7.71 14.16
N ASN A 3 -0.41 -8.85 14.49
CA ASN A 3 -1.11 -10.14 14.48
C ASN A 3 -2.34 -10.18 15.38
N ALA A 4 -2.30 -9.52 16.54
CA ALA A 4 -3.46 -9.42 17.42
C ALA A 4 -4.58 -8.58 16.79
N GLY A 5 -4.22 -7.47 16.12
CA GLY A 5 -5.17 -6.66 15.36
C GLY A 5 -5.81 -7.44 14.21
N ILE A 6 -5.02 -8.21 13.46
CA ILE A 6 -5.53 -9.12 12.41
C ILE A 6 -6.52 -10.12 13.03
N MET A 7 -6.18 -10.79 14.13
CA MET A 7 -7.08 -11.75 14.79
C MET A 7 -8.40 -11.12 15.24
N ILE A 8 -8.38 -9.88 15.73
CA ILE A 8 -9.59 -9.14 16.11
C ILE A 8 -10.44 -8.85 14.87
N ILE A 9 -9.82 -8.39 13.78
CA ILE A 9 -10.50 -8.11 12.52
C ILE A 9 -11.07 -9.42 11.93
N ASP A 10 -10.30 -10.49 11.88
CA ASP A 10 -10.76 -11.78 11.36
C ASP A 10 -11.99 -12.30 12.12
N ARG A 11 -12.08 -12.02 13.43
CA ARG A 11 -13.21 -12.44 14.27
C ARG A 11 -14.42 -11.52 14.21
N HIS A 12 -14.20 -10.20 14.18
CA HIS A 12 -15.26 -9.19 14.40
C HIS A 12 -15.45 -8.24 13.20
N GLY A 13 -14.62 -8.35 12.17
CA GLY A 13 -14.53 -7.40 11.06
C GLY A 13 -15.82 -7.31 10.26
N ARG A 14 -16.51 -8.44 10.03
CA ARG A 14 -17.76 -8.49 9.26
C ARG A 14 -18.84 -7.54 9.80
N ASP A 15 -19.03 -7.52 11.11
CA ASP A 15 -20.06 -6.68 11.75
C ASP A 15 -19.60 -5.23 11.94
N ASN A 16 -18.31 -4.96 11.76
CA ASN A 16 -17.67 -3.68 12.04
C ASN A 16 -17.09 -3.00 10.79
N VAL A 17 -17.33 -3.54 9.58
CA VAL A 17 -16.87 -2.98 8.30
C VAL A 17 -17.21 -1.49 8.21
N SER A 18 -18.46 -1.12 8.45
CA SER A 18 -18.93 0.27 8.32
C SER A 18 -18.31 1.23 9.34
N LEU A 19 -17.84 0.72 10.48
CA LEU A 19 -17.17 1.52 11.51
C LEU A 19 -15.67 1.67 11.22
N LEU A 20 -15.00 0.57 10.89
CA LEU A 20 -13.54 0.51 10.77
C LEU A 20 -13.02 1.06 9.45
N PHE A 21 -13.75 0.83 8.34
CA PHE A 21 -13.31 1.29 7.02
C PHE A 21 -13.05 2.80 6.97
N PRO A 22 -13.99 3.67 7.39
CA PRO A 22 -13.78 5.11 7.34
C PRO A 22 -12.57 5.55 8.16
N ILE A 23 -12.27 4.88 9.27
CA ILE A 23 -11.11 5.20 10.11
C ILE A 23 -9.80 4.91 9.37
N PHE A 24 -9.69 3.74 8.75
CA PHE A 24 -8.51 3.35 8.00
C PHE A 24 -8.34 4.19 6.74
N GLU A 25 -9.42 4.40 5.99
CA GLU A 25 -9.44 5.22 4.78
C GLU A 25 -9.02 6.66 5.08
N ASN A 26 -9.56 7.27 6.15
CA ASN A 26 -9.17 8.61 6.58
C ASN A 26 -7.67 8.72 6.92
N TYR A 27 -7.07 7.65 7.45
CA TYR A 27 -5.63 7.64 7.69
C TYR A 27 -4.84 7.55 6.39
N LEU A 28 -5.21 6.63 5.49
CA LEU A 28 -4.50 6.43 4.22
C LEU A 28 -4.60 7.64 3.28
N ASN A 29 -5.67 8.44 3.39
CA ASN A 29 -5.86 9.68 2.64
C ASN A 29 -4.96 10.83 3.08
N LYS A 30 -4.29 10.72 4.23
CA LYS A 30 -3.30 11.71 4.64
C LYS A 30 -2.07 11.60 3.73
N LYS A 31 -1.53 12.73 3.29
CA LYS A 31 -0.22 12.76 2.62
C LYS A 31 0.80 12.04 3.50
N ALA A 32 1.61 11.18 2.88
CA ALA A 32 2.75 10.60 3.57
C ALA A 32 3.67 11.76 4.01
N SER A 33 3.99 11.80 5.30
CA SER A 33 5.08 12.60 5.81
C SER A 33 6.37 11.80 5.70
N ASP A 34 7.49 12.49 5.52
CA ASP A 34 8.80 11.86 5.32
C ASP A 34 9.40 11.26 6.61
N GLU A 35 8.61 11.02 7.67
CA GLU A 35 9.11 10.42 8.90
C GLU A 35 8.79 8.92 8.97
N GLU A 36 9.83 8.11 9.21
CA GLU A 36 9.78 6.65 9.31
C GLU A 36 8.70 6.12 10.28
N LYS A 37 8.42 6.85 11.36
CA LYS A 37 7.36 6.47 12.31
C LYS A 37 5.98 6.41 11.65
N TYR A 38 5.69 7.29 10.69
CA TYR A 38 4.41 7.29 9.98
C TYR A 38 4.30 6.14 9.00
N ASP A 39 5.41 5.63 8.48
CA ASP A 39 5.44 4.45 7.62
C ASP A 39 5.05 3.19 8.38
N LEU A 40 5.56 2.99 9.61
CA LEU A 40 5.16 1.86 10.46
C LEU A 40 3.65 1.86 10.77
N VAL A 41 3.09 3.05 11.04
CA VAL A 41 1.64 3.17 11.26
C VAL A 41 0.87 2.94 9.96
N ARG A 42 1.35 3.46 8.83
CA ARG A 42 0.76 3.28 7.50
C ARG A 42 0.76 1.80 7.09
N GLU A 43 1.85 1.09 7.32
CA GLU A 43 1.95 -0.36 7.12
C GLU A 43 0.85 -1.09 7.91
N GLY A 44 0.72 -0.79 9.22
CA GLY A 44 -0.32 -1.38 10.06
C GLY A 44 -1.74 -1.11 9.52
N VAL A 45 -2.02 0.13 9.10
CA VAL A 45 -3.32 0.49 8.52
C VAL A 45 -3.58 -0.22 7.19
N VAL A 46 -2.57 -0.37 6.34
CA VAL A 46 -2.67 -1.15 5.09
C VAL A 46 -3.05 -2.61 5.39
N ILE A 47 -2.35 -3.25 6.34
CA ILE A 47 -2.61 -4.63 6.73
C ILE A 47 -4.04 -4.79 7.27
N PHE A 48 -4.47 -3.87 8.14
CA PHE A 48 -5.83 -3.91 8.69
C PHE A 48 -6.90 -3.63 7.64
N THR A 49 -6.64 -2.75 6.69
CA THR A 49 -7.53 -2.50 5.54
C THR A 49 -7.69 -3.75 4.69
N GLY A 50 -6.59 -4.43 4.36
CA GLY A 50 -6.63 -5.68 3.60
C GLY A 50 -7.31 -6.82 4.36
N ALA A 51 -7.08 -6.94 5.66
CA ALA A 51 -7.78 -7.92 6.50
C ALA A 51 -9.29 -7.64 6.53
N LEU A 52 -9.69 -6.38 6.71
CA LEU A 52 -11.10 -5.98 6.75
C LEU A 52 -11.80 -6.20 5.41
N ALA A 53 -11.11 -5.92 4.30
CA ALA A 53 -11.63 -6.10 2.95
C ALA A 53 -12.01 -7.55 2.63
N LYS A 54 -11.41 -8.55 3.29
CA LYS A 54 -11.80 -9.97 3.15
C LYS A 54 -13.24 -10.26 3.60
N HIS A 55 -13.82 -9.39 4.42
CA HIS A 55 -15.19 -9.52 4.91
C HIS A 55 -16.22 -8.89 3.96
N LEU A 56 -15.80 -8.17 2.92
CA LEU A 56 -16.68 -7.63 1.90
C LEU A 56 -17.18 -8.74 0.97
N ALA A 57 -18.38 -8.55 0.41
CA ALA A 57 -18.85 -9.39 -0.69
C ALA A 57 -17.98 -9.16 -1.94
N LYS A 58 -17.87 -10.17 -2.81
CA LYS A 58 -17.00 -10.11 -4.00
C LYS A 58 -17.36 -8.97 -4.96
N ASP A 59 -18.65 -8.66 -5.04
CA ASP A 59 -19.27 -7.62 -5.86
C ASP A 59 -19.47 -6.30 -5.09
N ASP A 60 -19.02 -6.21 -3.84
CA ASP A 60 -19.13 -4.98 -3.07
C ASP A 60 -18.28 -3.88 -3.73
N PRO A 61 -18.86 -2.71 -4.06
CA PRO A 61 -18.15 -1.62 -4.72
C PRO A 61 -16.94 -1.13 -3.90
N LYS A 62 -16.94 -1.32 -2.58
CA LYS A 62 -15.82 -0.98 -1.70
C LYS A 62 -14.56 -1.79 -2.01
N VAL A 63 -14.67 -2.99 -2.57
CA VAL A 63 -13.49 -3.78 -2.97
C VAL A 63 -12.67 -3.02 -4.01
N HIS A 64 -13.34 -2.37 -4.97
CA HIS A 64 -12.66 -1.56 -5.98
C HIS A 64 -11.98 -0.33 -5.34
N VAL A 65 -12.68 0.36 -4.44
CA VAL A 65 -12.14 1.52 -3.70
C VAL A 65 -10.87 1.12 -2.93
N VAL A 66 -10.88 -0.05 -2.27
CA VAL A 66 -9.71 -0.57 -1.56
C VAL A 66 -8.55 -0.85 -2.50
N VAL A 67 -8.79 -1.49 -3.64
CA VAL A 67 -7.74 -1.80 -4.61
C VAL A 67 -7.08 -0.51 -5.12
N GLU A 68 -7.87 0.49 -5.52
CA GLU A 68 -7.34 1.79 -5.95
C GLU A 68 -6.54 2.47 -4.84
N LYS A 69 -7.06 2.48 -3.61
CA LYS A 69 -6.35 3.07 -2.47
C LYS A 69 -5.02 2.36 -2.19
N LEU A 70 -4.98 1.04 -2.30
CA LEU A 70 -3.76 0.26 -2.10
C LEU A 70 -2.72 0.55 -3.20
N LEU A 71 -3.16 0.73 -4.45
CA LEU A 71 -2.29 1.15 -5.55
C LEU A 71 -1.72 2.55 -5.33
N ASP A 72 -2.52 3.50 -4.83
CA ASP A 72 -2.04 4.83 -4.47
C ASP A 72 -0.96 4.75 -3.38
N VAL A 73 -1.20 3.96 -2.33
CA VAL A 73 -0.29 3.79 -1.19
C VAL A 73 1.01 3.11 -1.59
N LEU A 74 1.01 2.29 -2.65
CA LEU A 74 2.22 1.65 -3.17
C LEU A 74 3.32 2.69 -3.48
N ASN A 75 2.95 3.91 -3.90
CA ASN A 75 3.89 5.00 -4.17
C ASN A 75 4.64 5.55 -2.95
N THR A 76 4.30 5.10 -1.73
CA THR A 76 5.06 5.42 -0.52
C THR A 76 6.46 4.79 -0.65
N PRO A 77 7.57 5.54 -0.48
CA PRO A 77 8.94 5.03 -0.64
C PRO A 77 9.40 4.21 0.60
N SER A 78 8.56 3.26 1.02
CA SER A 78 8.77 2.42 2.19
C SER A 78 8.56 0.96 1.83
N GLU A 79 9.63 0.17 1.90
CA GLU A 79 9.63 -1.25 1.54
C GLU A 79 8.62 -2.06 2.38
N ALA A 80 8.48 -1.70 3.66
CA ALA A 80 7.52 -2.32 4.57
C ALA A 80 6.07 -2.07 4.12
N VAL A 81 5.74 -0.81 3.80
CA VAL A 81 4.42 -0.43 3.27
C VAL A 81 4.14 -1.13 1.94
N GLN A 82 5.10 -1.16 1.03
CA GLN A 82 4.97 -1.79 -0.30
C GLN A 82 4.74 -3.31 -0.21
N ARG A 83 5.43 -4.00 0.71
CA ARG A 83 5.20 -5.42 0.99
C ARG A 83 3.81 -5.67 1.56
N ALA A 84 3.35 -4.82 2.49
CA ALA A 84 2.01 -4.91 3.05
C ALA A 84 0.94 -4.75 1.98
N VAL A 85 1.08 -3.74 1.10
CA VAL A 85 0.19 -3.52 -0.05
C VAL A 85 0.14 -4.75 -0.95
N SER A 86 1.30 -5.29 -1.34
CA SER A 86 1.40 -6.46 -2.24
C SER A 86 0.71 -7.70 -1.67
N SER A 87 0.84 -7.92 -0.36
CA SER A 87 0.20 -9.02 0.36
C SER A 87 -1.32 -8.86 0.41
N CYS A 88 -1.81 -7.61 0.48
CA CYS A 88 -3.24 -7.30 0.51
C CYS A 88 -3.90 -7.36 -0.88
N LEU A 89 -3.21 -6.93 -1.94
CA LEU A 89 -3.74 -6.94 -3.30
C LEU A 89 -3.95 -8.36 -3.84
N SER A 90 -2.99 -9.26 -3.62
CA SER A 90 -3.00 -10.63 -4.14
C SER A 90 -4.33 -11.40 -3.94
N PRO A 91 -4.93 -11.46 -2.72
CA PRO A 91 -6.22 -12.11 -2.53
C PRO A 91 -7.42 -11.32 -3.10
N LEU A 92 -7.37 -9.98 -3.11
CA LEU A 92 -8.44 -9.11 -3.62
C LEU A 92 -8.53 -9.14 -5.15
N MET A 93 -7.42 -9.39 -5.83
CA MET A 93 -7.37 -9.55 -7.28
C MET A 93 -8.16 -10.76 -7.79
N ARG A 94 -8.37 -11.79 -6.95
CA ARG A 94 -9.18 -12.96 -7.34
C ARG A 94 -10.63 -12.61 -7.64
N SER A 95 -11.16 -11.52 -7.08
CA SER A 95 -12.51 -11.00 -7.39
C SER A 95 -12.55 -10.03 -8.58
N LYS A 96 -11.41 -9.72 -9.20
CA LYS A 96 -11.27 -8.73 -10.28
C LYS A 96 -10.56 -9.30 -11.50
N GLN A 97 -10.95 -10.51 -11.92
CA GLN A 97 -10.30 -11.21 -13.03
C GLN A 97 -10.41 -10.44 -14.36
N ASP A 98 -11.53 -9.75 -14.59
CA ASP A 98 -11.74 -8.97 -15.81
C ASP A 98 -10.82 -7.75 -15.90
N ASP A 99 -10.44 -7.17 -14.75
CA ASP A 99 -9.54 -6.01 -14.64
C ASP A 99 -8.06 -6.42 -14.44
N ALA A 100 -7.78 -7.72 -14.34
CA ALA A 100 -6.49 -8.21 -13.88
C ALA A 100 -5.32 -7.74 -14.77
N ALA A 101 -5.50 -7.72 -16.08
CA ALA A 101 -4.47 -7.29 -17.02
C ALA A 101 -4.11 -5.81 -16.83
N ALA A 102 -5.11 -4.93 -16.69
CA ALA A 102 -4.90 -3.50 -16.46
C ALA A 102 -4.21 -3.24 -15.11
N LEU A 103 -4.60 -3.98 -14.07
CA LEU A 103 -4.04 -3.85 -12.73
C LEU A 103 -2.59 -4.36 -12.66
N VAL A 104 -2.27 -5.46 -13.33
CA VAL A 104 -0.88 -5.94 -13.46
C VAL A 104 -0.02 -4.93 -14.21
N SER A 105 -0.51 -4.35 -15.32
CA SER A 105 0.22 -3.31 -16.06
C SER A 105 0.50 -2.09 -15.18
N ARG A 106 -0.50 -1.61 -14.42
CA ARG A 106 -0.31 -0.51 -13.46
C ARG A 106 0.72 -0.84 -12.39
N LEU A 107 0.67 -2.04 -11.81
CA LEU A 107 1.65 -2.50 -10.82
C LEU A 107 3.07 -2.52 -11.39
N LEU A 108 3.25 -3.06 -12.59
CA LEU A 108 4.56 -3.11 -13.27
C LEU A 108 5.09 -1.70 -13.58
N ASP A 109 4.23 -0.78 -14.03
CA ASP A 109 4.60 0.61 -14.26
C ASP A 109 5.03 1.31 -12.97
N THR A 110 4.27 1.10 -11.87
CA THR A 110 4.61 1.66 -10.55
C THR A 110 5.97 1.14 -10.05
N VAL A 111 6.22 -0.17 -10.12
CA VAL A 111 7.50 -0.75 -9.71
C VAL A 111 8.66 -0.25 -10.58
N ARG A 112 8.47 -0.18 -11.92
CA ARG A 112 9.48 0.36 -12.84
C ARG A 112 9.82 1.81 -12.51
N ASN A 113 8.83 2.63 -12.22
CA ASN A 113 9.03 4.04 -11.88
C ASN A 113 9.80 4.21 -10.55
N MET A 114 9.56 3.34 -9.56
CA MET A 114 10.32 3.34 -8.30
C MET A 114 11.79 3.00 -8.51
N VAL A 115 12.08 1.98 -9.33
CA VAL A 115 13.46 1.58 -9.65
C VAL A 115 14.20 2.69 -10.40
N ASN A 116 13.54 3.35 -11.36
CA ASN A 116 14.14 4.47 -12.10
C ASN A 116 14.44 5.67 -11.19
N ALA A 117 13.53 6.02 -10.27
CA ALA A 117 13.76 7.09 -9.31
C ALA A 117 14.94 6.78 -8.36
N ALA A 118 15.05 5.54 -7.89
CA ALA A 118 16.19 5.10 -7.09
C ALA A 118 17.51 5.17 -7.87
N GLY A 119 17.51 4.78 -9.15
CA GLY A 119 18.67 4.91 -10.04
C GLY A 119 19.13 6.37 -10.22
N GLN A 120 18.19 7.29 -10.46
CA GLN A 120 18.51 8.72 -10.57
C GLN A 120 19.08 9.33 -9.28
N LEU A 121 18.61 8.86 -8.11
CA LEU A 121 19.16 9.30 -6.82
C LEU A 121 20.60 8.80 -6.61
N LEU A 122 20.92 7.58 -7.03
CA LEU A 122 22.29 7.05 -7.00
C LEU A 122 23.20 7.85 -7.93
N ASP A 123 22.76 8.13 -9.16
CA ASP A 123 23.52 8.95 -10.12
C ASP A 123 23.79 10.36 -9.56
N LEU A 124 22.79 10.98 -8.91
CA LEU A 124 22.95 12.29 -8.28
C LEU A 124 23.89 12.24 -7.06
N GLN A 125 23.83 11.18 -6.25
CA GLN A 125 24.75 11.00 -5.13
C GLN A 125 26.19 10.79 -5.63
N GLU A 126 26.40 9.98 -6.66
CA GLU A 126 27.71 9.78 -7.28
C GLU A 126 28.25 11.07 -7.92
N TRP A 127 27.40 11.81 -8.64
CA TRP A 127 27.73 13.12 -9.17
C TRP A 127 28.12 14.09 -8.06
N SER A 128 27.34 14.19 -6.97
CA SER A 128 27.65 15.07 -5.84
C SER A 128 28.95 14.70 -5.13
N ARG A 129 29.24 13.39 -4.98
CA ARG A 129 30.52 12.91 -4.43
C ARG A 129 31.68 13.29 -5.34
N GLY A 130 31.53 13.10 -6.65
CA GLY A 130 32.54 13.49 -7.65
C GLY A 130 32.90 14.97 -7.60
N TRP A 131 31.92 15.85 -7.36
CA TRP A 131 32.16 17.29 -7.19
C TRP A 131 32.92 17.64 -5.89
N VAL A 132 32.68 16.93 -4.79
CA VAL A 132 33.35 17.18 -3.50
C VAL A 132 34.81 16.73 -3.50
N TYR A 133 35.18 15.72 -4.30
CA TYR A 133 36.57 15.24 -4.41
C TYR A 133 37.40 15.96 -5.47
N HIS A 134 36.79 16.81 -6.30
CA HIS A 134 37.46 17.58 -7.36
C HIS A 134 37.49 19.10 -7.09
N LEU A 135 37.16 19.52 -5.86
CA LEU A 135 37.43 20.84 -5.29
C LEU A 135 38.57 20.72 -4.26
#